data_AF-A0A933LKQ2-F1
#
_entry.id   AF-A0A933LKQ2-F1
#
_cell.length_a   1.000
_cell.length_b   1.000
_cell.length_c   1.000
_cell.angle_alpha   90.00
_cell.angle_beta   90.00
_cell.angle_gamma   90.00
#
_symmetry.space_group_name_H-M   'P 1'
#
loop_
_entity.id
_entity.type
_entity.pdbx_description
1 polymer ?
#
loop_
_entity_poly.entity_id
_entity_poly.type
_entity_poly.pdbx_seq_one_letter_code
_entity_poly.pdbx_strand_id
1 'polypeptide(L)'
;MISKRVQGFTESVIREMTRVNNQHGGVNLAQGMPNFPPPRELVEAAHRALDGDFHQYAITWGTPRLRQAIADKYRKFYGMELDPDRNVTVCCGSTETMLSTLLAVLNPGDEVIIFEPFYENNGPGDDA
;
A
#
# COMPACT_ATOMS: atom_id res chain seq x y z
N MET A 1 19.80 -9.23 18.75
CA MET A 1 20.09 -9.81 17.42
C MET A 1 18.80 -9.77 16.61
N ILE A 2 18.79 -9.06 15.47
CA ILE A 2 17.65 -9.01 14.55
C ILE A 2 17.84 -10.02 13.40
N SER A 3 16.77 -10.36 12.67
CA SER A 3 16.81 -11.34 11.57
C SER A 3 17.75 -10.91 10.43
N LYS A 4 18.45 -11.87 9.81
CA LYS A 4 19.33 -11.59 8.64
C LYS A 4 18.58 -10.94 7.48
N ARG A 5 17.29 -11.29 7.29
CA ARG A 5 16.46 -10.74 6.20
C ARG A 5 16.22 -9.24 6.29
N VAL A 6 16.41 -8.64 7.47
CA VAL A 6 16.16 -7.21 7.69
C VAL A 6 17.43 -6.39 7.84
N GLN A 7 18.61 -6.99 7.67
CA GLN A 7 19.89 -6.31 7.89
C GLN A 7 20.19 -5.22 6.85
N GLY A 8 19.61 -5.30 5.65
CA GLY A 8 19.81 -4.32 4.57
C GLY A 8 18.80 -3.18 4.52
N PHE A 9 17.85 -3.09 5.46
CA PHE A 9 16.90 -1.98 5.47
C PHE A 9 17.52 -0.74 6.10
N THR A 10 17.46 0.37 5.37
CA THR A 10 17.88 1.70 5.81
C THR A 10 16.67 2.59 6.11
N GLU A 11 16.92 3.81 6.59
CA GLU A 11 15.86 4.81 6.77
C GLU A 11 15.40 5.34 5.39
N SER A 12 14.08 5.54 5.24
CA SER A 12 13.49 6.19 4.05
C SER A 12 14.03 7.61 3.88
N VAL A 13 14.48 7.93 2.67
CA VAL A 13 15.01 9.25 2.29
C VAL A 13 13.94 10.33 2.45
N ILE A 14 12.67 10.00 2.20
CA ILE A 14 11.52 10.91 2.38
C ILE A 14 11.40 11.36 3.84
N ARG A 15 11.63 10.43 4.77
CA ARG A 15 11.56 10.71 6.21
C ARG A 15 12.74 11.59 6.65
N GLU A 16 13.94 11.31 6.14
CA GLU A 16 15.10 12.15 6.37
C GLU A 16 14.86 13.60 5.92
N MET A 17 14.34 13.78 4.70
CA MET A 17 14.08 15.12 4.15
C MET A 17 13.06 15.90 4.99
N THR A 18 12.03 15.21 5.50
CA THR A 18 11.04 15.81 6.40
C THR A 18 11.69 16.32 7.70
N ARG A 19 12.61 15.55 8.27
CA ARG A 19 13.35 15.95 9.48
C ARG A 19 14.21 17.20 9.22
N VAL A 20 14.94 17.24 8.12
CA VAL A 20 15.76 18.40 7.73
C VAL A 20 14.88 19.63 7.49
N ASN A 21 13.78 19.49 6.75
CA ASN A 21 12.84 20.59 6.53
C ASN A 21 12.31 21.20 7.83
N ASN A 22 11.94 20.35 8.81
CA ASN A 22 11.43 20.79 10.10
C ASN A 22 12.47 21.57 10.92
N GLN A 23 13.76 21.22 10.82
CA GLN A 23 14.85 21.96 11.49
C GLN A 23 14.99 23.39 10.97
N HIS A 24 14.57 23.64 9.73
CA HIS A 24 14.67 24.95 9.07
C HIS A 24 13.32 25.68 8.96
N GLY A 25 12.22 25.11 9.48
CA GLY A 25 10.88 25.69 9.33
C GLY A 25 10.43 25.83 7.86
N GLY A 26 10.92 24.96 6.98
CA GLY A 26 10.65 25.03 5.55
C GLY A 26 9.26 24.52 5.16
N VAL A 27 8.88 24.77 3.91
CA VAL A 27 7.68 24.18 3.29
C VAL A 27 8.04 22.80 2.74
N ASN A 28 7.48 21.74 3.34
CA ASN A 28 7.77 20.37 2.93
C ASN A 28 7.00 20.01 1.65
N LEU A 29 7.73 19.86 0.54
CA LEU A 29 7.20 19.37 -0.74
C LEU A 29 7.70 17.96 -1.09
N ALA A 30 8.43 17.30 -0.19
CA ALA A 30 9.00 15.97 -0.41
C ALA A 30 7.99 14.85 -0.10
N GLN A 31 7.08 15.07 0.85
CA GLN A 31 6.11 14.05 1.25
C GLN A 31 4.91 14.01 0.30
N GLY A 32 4.61 12.83 -0.24
CA GLY A 32 3.40 12.58 -1.05
C GLY A 32 2.10 12.51 -0.24
N MET A 33 1.98 13.31 0.83
CA MET A 33 0.80 13.34 1.69
C MET A 33 -0.07 14.56 1.35
N PRO A 34 -1.35 14.37 0.97
CA PRO A 34 -2.28 15.47 0.80
C PRO A 34 -2.41 16.32 2.08
N ASN A 35 -2.37 17.65 1.94
CA ASN A 35 -2.54 18.62 3.03
C ASN A 35 -3.95 19.20 3.13
N PHE A 36 -4.93 18.55 2.49
CA PHE A 36 -6.33 18.93 2.46
C PHE A 36 -7.20 17.78 3.01
N PRO A 37 -8.40 18.09 3.56
CA PRO A 37 -9.28 17.06 4.08
C PRO A 37 -9.75 16.10 2.97
N PRO A 38 -10.03 14.83 3.30
CA PRO A 38 -10.64 13.90 2.34
C PRO A 38 -12.04 14.37 1.92
N PRO A 39 -12.58 13.88 0.79
CA PRO A 39 -13.94 14.15 0.37
C PRO A 39 -14.97 13.83 1.47
N ARG A 40 -15.99 14.68 1.62
CA ARG A 40 -16.98 14.57 2.69
C ARG A 40 -17.69 13.21 2.68
N GLU A 41 -18.00 12.70 1.50
CA GLU A 41 -18.69 11.43 1.29
C GLU A 41 -17.88 10.25 1.85
N LEU A 42 -16.55 10.33 1.80
CA LEU A 42 -15.66 9.31 2.36
C LEU A 42 -15.66 9.35 3.88
N VAL A 43 -15.63 10.55 4.48
CA VAL A 43 -15.73 10.75 5.92
C VAL A 43 -17.07 10.22 6.45
N GLU A 44 -18.18 10.56 5.78
CA GLU A 44 -19.50 10.07 6.14
C GLU A 44 -19.64 8.55 5.97
N ALA A 45 -19.00 7.96 4.96
CA ALA A 45 -18.98 6.51 4.80
C ALA A 45 -18.22 5.81 5.94
N ALA A 46 -17.11 6.39 6.39
CA ALA A 46 -16.38 5.89 7.56
C ALA A 46 -17.24 5.98 8.83
N HIS A 47 -17.93 7.11 9.07
CA HIS A 47 -18.86 7.23 10.20
C HIS A 47 -19.95 6.17 10.17
N ARG A 48 -20.64 5.98 9.03
CA ARG A 48 -21.66 4.94 8.90
C ARG A 48 -21.12 3.53 9.16
N ALA A 49 -19.88 3.25 8.77
CA ALA A 49 -19.26 1.96 9.04
C ALA A 49 -18.94 1.77 10.53
N LEU A 50 -18.54 2.85 11.22
CA LEU A 50 -18.28 2.84 12.66
C LEU A 50 -19.57 2.71 13.48
N ASP A 51 -20.65 3.40 13.07
CA ASP A 51 -21.93 3.39 13.78
C ASP A 51 -22.76 2.11 13.51
N GLY A 52 -22.45 1.38 12.43
CA GLY A 52 -23.10 0.11 12.08
C GLY A 52 -22.43 -1.11 12.69
N ASP A 53 -22.91 -2.31 12.34
CA ASP A 53 -22.44 -3.59 12.92
C ASP A 53 -21.17 -4.18 12.25
N PHE A 54 -20.26 -3.34 11.75
CA PHE A 54 -19.03 -3.80 11.04
C PHE A 54 -17.82 -4.02 11.96
N HIS A 55 -18.04 -4.48 13.20
CA HIS A 55 -16.98 -4.61 14.22
C HIS A 55 -16.41 -6.02 14.37
N GLN A 56 -16.97 -7.00 13.67
CA GLN A 56 -16.53 -8.39 13.71
C GLN A 56 -15.54 -8.69 12.58
N TYR A 57 -14.86 -9.84 12.68
CA TYR A 57 -13.91 -10.28 11.67
C TYR A 57 -14.52 -10.29 10.26
N ALA A 58 -13.81 -9.66 9.34
CA ALA A 58 -14.06 -9.83 7.92
C ALA A 58 -13.55 -11.21 7.46
N ILE A 59 -13.98 -11.63 6.26
CA ILE A 59 -13.37 -12.75 5.56
C ILE A 59 -11.89 -12.43 5.30
N THR A 60 -11.03 -13.45 5.37
CA THR A 60 -9.57 -13.32 5.39
C THR A 60 -8.97 -12.57 4.19
N TRP A 61 -9.60 -12.61 3.02
CA TRP A 61 -9.15 -11.89 1.82
C TRP A 61 -9.96 -10.61 1.51
N GLY A 62 -10.79 -10.15 2.45
CA GLY A 62 -11.56 -8.91 2.34
C GLY A 62 -13.07 -9.11 2.19
N THR A 63 -13.82 -8.07 2.52
CA THR A 63 -15.29 -8.13 2.50
C THR A 63 -15.83 -8.30 1.07
N PRO A 64 -16.91 -9.09 0.85
CA PRO A 64 -17.44 -9.33 -0.49
C PRO A 64 -17.83 -8.04 -1.20
N ARG A 65 -18.43 -7.09 -0.48
CA ARG A 65 -18.83 -5.78 -1.02
C ARG A 65 -17.64 -4.97 -1.52
N LEU A 66 -16.52 -4.96 -0.79
CA LEU A 66 -15.33 -4.23 -1.21
C LEU A 66 -14.70 -4.88 -2.44
N ARG A 67 -14.59 -6.22 -2.46
CA ARG A 67 -14.02 -6.95 -3.60
C ARG A 67 -14.85 -6.79 -4.87
N GLN A 68 -16.18 -6.82 -4.76
CA GLN A 68 -17.07 -6.52 -5.90
C GLN A 68 -16.86 -5.10 -6.42
N ALA A 69 -16.78 -4.10 -5.53
CA ALA A 69 -16.55 -2.72 -5.94
C ALA A 69 -15.19 -2.53 -6.64
N ILE A 70 -14.16 -3.28 -6.24
CA ILE A 70 -12.86 -3.32 -6.92
C ILE A 70 -13.02 -3.94 -8.32
N ALA A 71 -13.68 -5.10 -8.45
CA ALA A 71 -13.92 -5.73 -9.75
C ALA A 71 -14.70 -4.81 -10.71
N ASP A 72 -15.74 -4.14 -10.22
CA ASP A 72 -16.53 -3.19 -11.02
C ASP A 72 -15.71 -1.97 -11.45
N LYS A 73 -14.80 -1.47 -10.57
CA LYS A 73 -13.84 -0.44 -10.95
C LYS A 73 -12.93 -0.92 -12.08
N TYR A 74 -12.42 -2.14 -12.01
CA TYR A 74 -11.56 -2.69 -13.06
C TYR A 74 -12.29 -2.84 -14.40
N ARG A 75 -13.53 -3.34 -14.37
CA ARG A 75 -14.40 -3.38 -15.57
C ARG A 75 -14.59 -1.99 -16.16
N LYS A 76 -14.95 -1.00 -15.33
CA LYS A 76 -15.26 0.36 -15.77
C LYS A 76 -14.04 1.09 -16.38
N PHE A 77 -12.89 1.02 -15.72
CA PHE A 77 -11.72 1.81 -16.11
C PHE A 77 -10.79 1.09 -17.09
N TYR A 78 -10.76 -0.25 -17.06
CA TYR A 78 -9.83 -1.05 -17.85
C TYR A 78 -10.51 -2.06 -18.78
N GLY A 79 -11.84 -2.16 -18.76
CA GLY A 79 -12.58 -3.16 -19.56
C GLY A 79 -12.29 -4.61 -19.15
N MET A 80 -11.77 -4.81 -17.93
CA MET A 80 -11.29 -6.10 -17.45
C MET A 80 -12.34 -6.78 -16.58
N GLU A 81 -12.77 -7.97 -17.00
CA GLU A 81 -13.68 -8.80 -16.22
C GLU A 81 -12.89 -9.59 -15.16
N LEU A 82 -13.20 -9.36 -13.89
CA LEU A 82 -12.58 -10.03 -12.75
C LEU A 82 -13.62 -10.80 -11.94
N ASP A 83 -13.30 -12.03 -11.56
CA ASP A 83 -14.02 -12.76 -10.52
C ASP A 83 -13.54 -12.25 -9.15
N PRO A 84 -14.39 -11.58 -8.35
CA PRO A 84 -13.98 -10.97 -7.10
C PRO A 84 -13.54 -11.99 -6.04
N ASP A 85 -13.99 -13.24 -6.10
CA ASP A 85 -13.60 -14.29 -5.16
C ASP A 85 -12.30 -15.00 -5.57
N ARG A 86 -11.94 -14.96 -6.86
CA ARG A 86 -10.74 -15.63 -7.39
C ARG A 86 -9.59 -14.68 -7.70
N ASN A 87 -9.87 -13.42 -8.00
CA ASN A 87 -8.88 -12.47 -8.53
C ASN A 87 -8.58 -11.29 -7.59
N VAL A 88 -9.32 -11.13 -6.48
CA VAL A 88 -9.17 -9.96 -5.60
C VAL A 88 -8.91 -10.38 -4.15
N THR A 89 -7.77 -9.93 -3.62
CA THR A 89 -7.43 -10.01 -2.20
C THR A 89 -7.18 -8.58 -1.68
N VAL A 90 -7.81 -8.23 -0.56
CA VAL A 90 -7.62 -6.94 0.10
C VAL A 90 -6.52 -7.05 1.15
N CYS A 91 -5.54 -6.16 1.08
CA CYS A 91 -4.39 -6.08 1.98
C CYS A 91 -4.33 -4.70 2.67
N CYS A 92 -3.44 -4.57 3.67
CA CYS A 92 -3.13 -3.36 4.42
C CYS A 92 -2.29 -2.37 3.61
N GLY A 93 -2.90 -1.82 2.56
CA GLY A 93 -2.26 -0.84 1.68
C GLY A 93 -1.23 -1.47 0.73
N SER A 94 -0.70 -0.64 -0.17
CA SER A 94 0.19 -1.09 -1.25
C SER A 94 1.51 -1.68 -0.75
N THR A 95 2.09 -1.10 0.31
CA THR A 95 3.38 -1.57 0.87
C THR A 95 3.32 -3.02 1.34
N GLU A 96 2.30 -3.38 2.13
CA GLU A 96 2.12 -4.77 2.58
C GLU A 96 1.74 -5.68 1.41
N THR A 97 0.85 -5.22 0.53
CA THR A 97 0.45 -5.98 -0.68
C THR A 97 1.67 -6.41 -1.49
N MET A 98 2.61 -5.49 -1.72
CA MET A 98 3.82 -5.76 -2.47
C MET A 98 4.68 -6.83 -1.78
N LEU A 99 4.97 -6.66 -0.49
CA LEU A 99 5.76 -7.63 0.28
C LEU A 99 5.09 -9.01 0.29
N SER A 100 3.79 -9.07 0.58
CA SER A 100 3.00 -10.31 0.61
C SER A 100 2.99 -11.00 -0.75
N THR A 101 2.94 -10.25 -1.84
CA THR A 101 3.00 -10.79 -3.20
C THR A 101 4.38 -11.38 -3.49
N LEU A 102 5.46 -10.64 -3.22
CA LEU A 102 6.83 -11.11 -3.45
C LEU A 102 7.15 -12.37 -2.64
N LEU A 103 6.72 -12.42 -1.38
CA LEU A 103 6.88 -13.59 -0.51
C LEU A 103 6.06 -14.81 -0.98
N ALA A 104 4.95 -14.59 -1.69
CA ALA A 104 4.09 -15.65 -2.18
C ALA A 104 4.57 -16.26 -3.51
N VAL A 105 5.22 -15.46 -4.37
CA VAL A 105 5.54 -15.88 -5.75
C VAL A 105 7.01 -16.16 -6.01
N LEU A 106 7.93 -15.69 -5.16
CA LEU A 106 9.38 -15.83 -5.37
C LEU A 106 10.02 -16.88 -4.46
N ASN A 107 11.06 -17.53 -4.96
CA ASN A 107 11.97 -18.40 -4.25
C ASN A 107 13.39 -17.80 -4.21
N PRO A 108 14.26 -18.27 -3.29
CA PRO A 108 15.67 -17.91 -3.31
C PRO A 108 16.33 -18.27 -4.64
N GLY A 109 16.95 -17.29 -5.29
CA GLY A 109 17.58 -17.43 -6.60
C GLY A 109 16.75 -16.93 -7.77
N ASP A 110 15.47 -16.59 -7.56
CA ASP A 110 14.66 -15.93 -8.58
C ASP A 110 15.12 -14.48 -8.80
N GLU A 111 14.98 -13.99 -10.03
CA GLU A 111 15.32 -12.63 -10.43
C GLU A 111 14.06 -11.77 -10.56
N VAL A 112 14.13 -10.51 -10.14
CA VAL A 112 13.04 -9.52 -10.24
C VAL A 112 13.53 -8.34 -11.06
N ILE A 113 12.80 -8.01 -12.12
CA ILE A 113 13.10 -6.84 -12.96
C ILE A 113 12.48 -5.60 -12.31
N ILE A 114 13.30 -4.57 -12.08
CA ILE A 114 12.88 -3.29 -11.51
C ILE A 114 13.31 -2.18 -12.47
N PHE A 115 12.35 -1.37 -12.93
CA PHE A 115 12.64 -0.24 -13.81
C PHE A 115 12.97 1.00 -12.99
N GLU A 116 14.04 1.69 -13.37
CA GLU A 116 14.45 2.95 -12.75
C GLU A 116 13.78 4.18 -13.41
N PRO A 117 13.42 5.22 -12.63
CA PRO A 117 13.46 5.28 -11.17
C PRO A 117 12.33 4.44 -10.54
N PHE A 118 12.63 3.73 -9.46
CA PHE A 118 11.64 2.93 -8.73
C PHE A 118 11.24 3.59 -7.41
N TYR A 119 10.08 3.18 -6.89
CA TYR A 119 9.68 3.54 -5.53
C TYR A 119 10.59 2.82 -4.53
N GLU A 120 11.09 3.52 -3.51
CA GLU A 120 12.15 3.04 -2.59
C GLU A 120 11.88 1.65 -1.98
N ASN A 121 10.60 1.27 -1.79
CA ASN A 121 10.25 -0.04 -1.26
C ASN A 121 10.44 -1.20 -2.27
N ASN A 122 10.53 -0.91 -3.56
CA ASN A 122 10.62 -1.93 -4.62
C ASN A 122 12.04 -2.45 -4.82
N GLY A 123 13.06 -1.64 -4.49
CA GLY A 123 14.46 -2.02 -4.65
C GLY A 123 15.07 -2.56 -3.36
N PRO A 124 16.12 -3.40 -3.45
CA PRO A 124 17.06 -3.50 -2.34
C PRO A 124 17.67 -2.10 -2.14
N GLY A 125 17.83 -1.63 -0.90
CA GLY A 125 18.37 -0.28 -0.65
C GLY A 125 19.67 -0.03 -1.41
N ASP A 126 19.97 1.24 -1.70
CA ASP A 126 20.95 1.78 -2.69
C ASP A 126 22.38 1.16 -2.74
N ASP A 127 22.70 0.17 -1.92
CA ASP A 127 23.98 -0.54 -1.79
C ASP A 127 23.97 -2.00 -2.34
N ALA A 128 23.06 -2.34 -3.26
CA ALA A 128 22.98 -3.68 -3.87
C ALA A 128 23.88 -3.86 -5.11
#